data_AF-A0A0P9JX84-F1
#
_entry.id   AF-A0A0P9JX84-F1
#
_cell.length_a   1.000
_cell.length_b   1.000
_cell.length_c   1.000
_cell.angle_alpha   90.00
_cell.angle_beta   90.00
_cell.angle_gamma   90.00
#
_symmetry.space_group_name_H-M   'P 1'
#
loop_
_entity.id
_entity.type
_entity.pdbx_description
1 polymer ?
#
loop_
_entity_poly.entity_id
_entity_poly.type
_entity_poly.pdbx_seq_one_letter_code
_entity_poly.pdbx_strand_id
1 'polypeptide(L)'
;MKIGVIGGGQLGRMLALAGTPLGMNFAFLDPAPDACAAALGEHLRADYGDLDHLRQLADEVDLVTFEFESVPAETVAFLSQFVPVYPSAEALRVARDRWFEKSMFKDLGIPTPAFADIQSQADLDAAVASIGLPAVLKTRTLGYDGKGQKVLRSAADVVDTFAELGSVPCLLEGFVPFTGEVSLIAVRARDGETRFYPLVHNTHDSGILRLSIASTDHPLQTLAEDYAGRVLKQLDYVGVLAFEFFEVDGVLKANEIAPRVHNSGHWTTEGAECSQFENHLRAVAGLPLGSTAKVGESAMLNFIGEVPAVDKVVAVEDCHLHHYGKAFKAGRKVGHATLRSADRATLDRQVKLVEALIKG
;
A
#
# COMPACT_ATOMS: atom_id res chain seq x y z
N MET A 1 0.63 14.24 -22.02
CA MET A 1 1.31 14.43 -20.71
C MET A 1 2.26 13.25 -20.52
N LYS A 2 3.53 13.48 -20.16
CA LYS A 2 4.50 12.43 -19.80
C LYS A 2 4.68 12.43 -18.27
N ILE A 3 4.50 11.28 -17.64
CA ILE A 3 4.57 11.11 -16.18
C ILE A 3 5.84 10.30 -15.85
N GLY A 4 6.67 10.84 -14.96
CA GLY A 4 7.77 10.10 -14.36
C GLY A 4 7.28 9.25 -13.19
N VAL A 5 7.76 8.03 -13.07
CA VAL A 5 7.48 7.13 -11.95
C VAL A 5 8.80 6.62 -11.37
N ILE A 6 9.03 6.88 -10.08
CA ILE A 6 10.14 6.28 -9.35
C ILE A 6 9.76 4.86 -8.94
N GLY A 7 10.47 3.88 -9.49
CA GLY A 7 10.17 2.46 -9.43
C GLY A 7 9.39 1.96 -10.65
N GLY A 8 9.76 0.78 -11.12
CA GLY A 8 9.26 0.13 -12.33
C GLY A 8 8.67 -1.26 -12.05
N GLY A 9 8.21 -1.50 -10.83
CA GLY A 9 7.49 -2.69 -10.40
C GLY A 9 6.05 -2.77 -10.92
N GLN A 10 5.24 -3.61 -10.25
CA GLN A 10 3.88 -3.91 -10.70
C GLN A 10 2.93 -2.72 -10.54
N LEU A 11 3.19 -1.84 -9.57
CA LEU A 11 2.32 -0.72 -9.29
C LEU A 11 2.50 0.36 -10.36
N GLY A 12 3.75 0.64 -10.76
CA GLY A 12 4.11 1.46 -11.91
C GLY A 12 3.56 0.89 -13.22
N ARG A 13 3.62 -0.45 -13.39
CA ARG A 13 2.98 -1.11 -14.53
C ARG A 13 1.48 -0.84 -14.58
N MET A 14 0.77 -1.03 -13.46
CA MET A 14 -0.68 -0.83 -13.39
C MET A 14 -1.08 0.64 -13.53
N LEU A 15 -0.26 1.58 -13.02
CA LEU A 15 -0.42 3.01 -13.30
C LEU A 15 -0.36 3.24 -14.82
N ALA A 16 0.68 2.78 -15.51
CA ALA A 16 0.78 3.02 -16.95
C ALA A 16 -0.33 2.37 -17.78
N LEU A 17 -0.78 1.17 -17.41
CA LEU A 17 -1.94 0.54 -18.04
C LEU A 17 -3.22 1.37 -17.87
N ALA A 18 -3.44 1.95 -16.69
CA ALA A 18 -4.60 2.81 -16.42
C ALA A 18 -4.48 4.21 -17.06
N GLY A 19 -3.26 4.74 -17.24
CA GLY A 19 -3.04 6.07 -17.81
C GLY A 19 -2.97 6.11 -19.32
N THR A 20 -2.61 5.01 -19.98
CA THR A 20 -2.50 4.94 -21.45
C THR A 20 -3.83 5.33 -22.13
N PRO A 21 -5.02 4.86 -21.70
CA PRO A 21 -6.31 5.31 -22.25
C PRO A 21 -6.59 6.81 -22.08
N LEU A 22 -5.96 7.46 -21.08
CA LEU A 22 -6.06 8.91 -20.85
C LEU A 22 -5.08 9.72 -21.72
N GLY A 23 -4.32 9.08 -22.61
CA GLY A 23 -3.31 9.73 -23.44
C GLY A 23 -2.04 10.14 -22.68
N MET A 24 -1.75 9.44 -21.57
CA MET A 24 -0.53 9.64 -20.78
C MET A 24 0.61 8.75 -21.28
N ASN A 25 1.81 9.30 -21.34
CA ASN A 25 3.06 8.58 -21.59
C ASN A 25 3.85 8.45 -20.28
N PHE A 26 4.75 7.46 -20.18
CA PHE A 26 5.46 7.17 -18.94
C PHE A 26 6.97 7.06 -19.14
N ALA A 27 7.71 7.47 -18.10
CA ALA A 27 9.11 7.14 -17.90
C ALA A 27 9.30 6.56 -16.49
N PHE A 28 10.06 5.48 -16.38
CA PHE A 28 10.31 4.76 -15.14
C PHE A 28 11.79 4.82 -14.79
N LEU A 29 12.12 5.26 -13.58
CA LEU A 29 13.46 5.12 -13.03
C LEU A 29 13.49 3.91 -12.10
N ASP A 30 14.20 2.85 -12.52
CA ASP A 30 14.33 1.60 -11.76
C ASP A 30 15.66 0.89 -12.08
N PRO A 31 16.43 0.46 -11.08
CA PRO A 31 17.74 -0.17 -11.31
C PRO A 31 17.64 -1.57 -11.93
N ALA A 32 16.51 -2.26 -11.77
CA ALA A 32 16.32 -3.62 -12.23
C ALA A 32 16.23 -3.67 -13.76
N PRO A 33 17.05 -4.50 -14.44
CA PRO A 33 16.97 -4.65 -15.89
C PRO A 33 15.65 -5.30 -16.36
N ASP A 34 14.97 -6.04 -15.48
CA ASP A 34 13.70 -6.73 -15.72
C ASP A 34 12.52 -6.02 -15.03
N ALA A 35 12.58 -4.68 -14.94
CA ALA A 35 11.49 -3.88 -14.39
C ALA A 35 10.15 -4.21 -15.08
N CYS A 36 9.13 -4.49 -14.25
CA CYS A 36 7.80 -4.94 -14.64
C CYS A 36 7.06 -3.96 -15.58
N ALA A 37 7.35 -2.67 -15.42
CA ALA A 37 6.75 -1.56 -16.17
C ALA A 37 7.55 -1.17 -17.43
N ALA A 38 8.75 -1.72 -17.66
CA ALA A 38 9.67 -1.27 -18.72
C ALA A 38 9.07 -1.34 -20.14
N ALA A 39 8.09 -2.22 -20.37
CA ALA A 39 7.42 -2.33 -21.66
C ALA A 39 6.35 -1.25 -21.93
N LEU A 40 6.04 -0.39 -20.94
CA LEU A 40 4.94 0.57 -20.97
C LEU A 40 5.41 2.03 -21.02
N GLY A 41 6.71 2.25 -21.19
CA GLY A 41 7.30 3.58 -21.20
C GLY A 41 8.81 3.53 -21.35
N GLU A 42 9.44 4.68 -21.23
CA GLU A 42 10.90 4.76 -21.17
C GLU A 42 11.42 4.16 -19.86
N HIS A 43 12.50 3.40 -19.91
CA HIS A 43 13.13 2.80 -18.73
C HIS A 43 14.52 3.40 -18.51
N LEU A 44 14.62 4.31 -17.55
CA LEU A 44 15.86 4.88 -17.06
C LEU A 44 16.45 3.94 -16.02
N ARG A 45 17.44 3.15 -16.44
CA ARG A 45 18.05 2.14 -15.58
C ARG A 45 19.14 2.75 -14.69
N ALA A 46 18.73 3.23 -13.53
CA ALA A 46 19.61 3.85 -12.55
C ALA A 46 19.17 3.55 -11.12
N ASP A 47 20.08 3.75 -10.16
CA ASP A 47 19.75 3.71 -8.74
C ASP A 47 18.83 4.88 -8.37
N TYR A 48 17.99 4.70 -7.35
CA TYR A 48 17.05 5.75 -6.90
C TYR A 48 17.75 7.02 -6.40
N GLY A 49 19.03 6.94 -6.03
CA GLY A 49 19.85 8.09 -5.63
C GLY A 49 20.72 8.70 -6.74
N ASP A 50 20.62 8.23 -7.98
CA ASP A 50 21.43 8.73 -9.11
C ASP A 50 20.93 10.11 -9.56
N LEU A 51 21.62 11.17 -9.12
CA LEU A 51 21.20 12.55 -9.35
C LEU A 51 21.17 12.94 -10.85
N ASP A 52 22.03 12.34 -11.67
CA ASP A 52 22.10 12.64 -13.10
C ASP A 52 20.87 12.09 -13.82
N HIS A 53 20.49 10.84 -13.54
CA HIS A 53 19.28 10.23 -14.11
C HIS A 53 17.99 10.81 -13.52
N LEU A 54 18.01 11.21 -12.25
CA LEU A 54 16.89 11.96 -11.66
C LEU A 54 16.70 13.31 -12.34
N ARG A 55 17.80 14.01 -12.66
CA ARG A 55 17.74 15.26 -13.41
C ARG A 55 17.22 15.02 -14.83
N GLN A 56 17.74 14.00 -15.51
CA GLN A 56 17.24 13.61 -16.84
C GLN A 56 15.74 13.34 -16.81
N LEU A 57 15.26 12.54 -15.84
CA LEU A 57 13.84 12.27 -15.69
C LEU A 57 13.03 13.56 -15.52
N ALA A 58 13.48 14.45 -14.63
CA ALA A 58 12.80 15.72 -14.35
C ALA A 58 12.74 16.65 -15.57
N ASP A 59 13.74 16.61 -16.45
CA ASP A 59 13.78 17.44 -17.67
C ASP A 59 12.82 16.95 -18.77
N GLU A 60 12.37 15.70 -18.70
CA GLU A 60 11.59 15.08 -19.76
C GLU A 60 10.11 14.89 -19.43
N VAL A 61 9.70 15.03 -18.16
CA VAL A 61 8.34 14.71 -17.70
C VAL A 61 7.60 15.94 -17.16
N ASP A 62 6.28 15.91 -17.23
CA ASP A 62 5.42 17.01 -16.75
C ASP A 62 5.21 16.97 -15.22
N LEU A 63 5.31 15.78 -14.62
CA LEU A 63 5.19 15.52 -13.19
C LEU A 63 5.84 14.18 -12.84
N VAL A 64 6.17 13.98 -11.56
CA VAL A 64 6.66 12.70 -11.03
C VAL A 64 5.72 12.17 -9.94
N THR A 65 5.53 10.85 -9.94
CA THR A 65 4.98 10.07 -8.82
C THR A 65 5.93 8.93 -8.46
N PHE A 66 5.60 8.14 -7.45
CA PHE A 66 6.37 6.98 -7.05
C PHE A 66 5.47 5.80 -6.68
N GLU A 67 5.95 4.59 -6.93
CA GLU A 67 5.15 3.39 -6.76
C GLU A 67 5.34 2.69 -5.40
N PHE A 68 6.35 3.08 -4.61
CA PHE A 68 6.71 2.43 -3.35
C PHE A 68 7.14 3.45 -2.29
N GLU A 69 6.87 3.14 -1.02
CA GLU A 69 7.09 4.03 0.12
C GLU A 69 8.56 4.08 0.55
N SER A 70 9.40 3.15 0.12
CA SER A 70 10.83 3.15 0.49
C SER A 70 11.72 4.00 -0.41
N VAL A 71 11.15 4.83 -1.30
CA VAL A 71 11.92 5.80 -2.10
C VAL A 71 12.71 6.72 -1.14
N PRO A 72 14.01 6.94 -1.38
CA PRO A 72 14.80 7.84 -0.55
C PRO A 72 14.15 9.23 -0.46
N ALA A 73 14.13 9.83 0.74
CA ALA A 73 13.47 11.12 0.92
C ALA A 73 14.22 12.22 0.14
N GLU A 74 15.53 12.06 0.02
CA GLU A 74 16.44 12.91 -0.74
C GLU A 74 16.12 12.88 -2.24
N THR A 75 15.71 11.73 -2.78
CA THR A 75 15.28 11.58 -4.17
C THR A 75 14.07 12.46 -4.47
N VAL A 76 13.04 12.38 -3.62
CA VAL A 76 11.82 13.19 -3.78
C VAL A 76 12.12 14.68 -3.59
N ALA A 77 12.92 15.02 -2.58
CA ALA A 77 13.31 16.40 -2.30
C ALA A 77 14.14 17.01 -3.45
N PHE A 78 15.01 16.23 -4.09
CA PHE A 78 15.77 16.67 -5.26
C PHE A 78 14.87 16.92 -6.47
N LEU A 79 14.02 15.96 -6.82
CA LEU A 79 13.10 16.08 -7.97
C LEU A 79 12.13 17.27 -7.82
N SER A 80 11.66 17.51 -6.60
CA SER A 80 10.72 18.61 -6.28
C SER A 80 11.28 20.01 -6.56
N GLN A 81 12.59 20.15 -6.77
CA GLN A 81 13.22 21.41 -7.17
C GLN A 81 13.00 21.74 -8.65
N PHE A 82 12.59 20.76 -9.47
CA PHE A 82 12.59 20.86 -10.92
C PHE A 82 11.24 20.53 -11.56
N VAL A 83 10.50 19.61 -10.97
CA VAL A 83 9.24 19.10 -11.51
C VAL A 83 8.26 18.81 -10.37
N PRO A 84 6.94 19.01 -10.55
CA PRO A 84 5.97 18.67 -9.50
C PRO A 84 6.04 17.19 -9.13
N VAL A 85 6.14 16.91 -7.82
CA VAL A 85 6.16 15.53 -7.31
C VAL A 85 4.96 15.30 -6.40
N TYR A 86 4.23 14.21 -6.64
CA TYR A 86 3.05 13.83 -5.87
C TYR A 86 3.07 12.34 -5.51
N PRO A 87 2.71 11.95 -4.27
CA PRO A 87 2.46 12.84 -3.13
C PRO A 87 3.75 13.55 -2.67
N SER A 88 3.62 14.49 -1.72
CA SER A 88 4.74 15.34 -1.29
C SER A 88 5.84 14.58 -0.54
N ALA A 89 7.05 15.13 -0.51
CA ALA A 89 8.16 14.60 0.29
C ALA A 89 7.80 14.48 1.78
N GLU A 90 6.98 15.40 2.29
CA GLU A 90 6.51 15.38 3.68
C GLU A 90 5.57 14.21 3.95
N ALA A 91 4.62 13.95 3.04
CA ALA A 91 3.73 12.79 3.15
C ALA A 91 4.54 11.47 3.16
N LEU A 92 5.56 11.37 2.30
CA LEU A 92 6.47 10.23 2.29
C LEU A 92 7.27 10.14 3.59
N ARG A 93 7.83 11.25 4.08
CA ARG A 93 8.61 11.30 5.33
C ARG A 93 7.81 10.81 6.53
N VAL A 94 6.55 11.22 6.65
CA VAL A 94 5.66 10.80 7.73
C VAL A 94 5.32 9.31 7.61
N ALA A 95 4.89 8.84 6.44
CA ALA A 95 4.48 7.46 6.26
C ALA A 95 5.64 6.44 6.33
N ARG A 96 6.88 6.87 6.07
CA ARG A 96 8.06 6.00 6.14
C ARG A 96 8.56 5.70 7.54
N ASP A 97 8.19 6.53 8.52
CA ASP A 97 8.65 6.40 9.90
C ASP A 97 7.46 6.13 10.82
N ARG A 98 7.41 4.90 11.36
CA ARG A 98 6.32 4.43 12.23
C ARG A 98 6.09 5.35 13.43
N TRP A 99 7.12 6.00 13.96
CA TRP A 99 6.94 6.95 15.06
C TRP A 99 6.23 8.23 14.59
N PHE A 100 6.64 8.81 13.47
CA PHE A 100 5.99 10.02 12.93
C PHE A 100 4.56 9.74 12.51
N GLU A 101 4.33 8.61 11.86
CA GLU A 101 3.01 8.14 11.48
C GLU A 101 2.08 7.99 12.70
N LYS A 102 2.50 7.21 13.71
CA LYS A 102 1.68 6.97 14.92
C LYS A 102 1.48 8.24 15.74
N SER A 103 2.49 9.11 15.80
CA SER A 103 2.36 10.42 16.44
C SER A 103 1.32 11.28 15.74
N MET A 104 1.34 11.33 14.40
CA MET A 104 0.31 12.03 13.61
C MET A 104 -1.09 11.48 13.87
N PHE A 105 -1.26 10.15 13.91
CA PHE A 105 -2.57 9.56 14.23
C PHE A 105 -3.07 9.99 15.61
N LYS A 106 -2.19 9.99 16.61
CA LYS A 106 -2.51 10.46 17.96
C LYS A 106 -2.91 11.93 17.98
N ASP A 107 -2.13 12.79 17.33
CA ASP A 107 -2.41 14.24 17.25
C ASP A 107 -3.72 14.54 16.53
N LEU A 108 -4.05 13.72 15.54
CA LEU A 108 -5.33 13.80 14.83
C LEU A 108 -6.49 13.19 15.62
N GLY A 109 -6.27 12.51 16.75
CA GLY A 109 -7.32 11.83 17.51
C GLY A 109 -7.85 10.57 16.81
N ILE A 110 -6.97 9.84 16.13
CA ILE A 110 -7.25 8.54 15.51
C ILE A 110 -6.72 7.45 16.45
N PRO A 111 -7.56 6.50 16.91
CA PRO A 111 -7.13 5.45 17.83
C PRO A 111 -6.02 4.59 17.23
N THR A 112 -4.99 4.28 18.02
CA THR A 112 -3.90 3.35 17.68
C THR A 112 -3.78 2.28 18.77
N PRO A 113 -3.00 1.20 18.54
CA PRO A 113 -2.44 0.42 19.64
C PRO A 113 -1.59 1.33 20.54
N ALA A 114 -1.38 0.94 21.80
CA ALA A 114 -0.40 1.63 22.64
C ALA A 114 0.99 1.45 22.00
N PHE A 115 1.79 2.53 21.94
CA PHE A 115 3.11 2.49 21.31
C PHE A 115 4.15 3.32 22.07
N ALA A 116 5.43 2.98 21.89
CA ALA A 116 6.57 3.69 22.49
C ALA A 116 7.77 3.73 21.54
N ASP A 117 8.52 4.84 21.53
CA ASP A 117 9.78 4.99 20.80
C ASP A 117 10.90 4.28 21.56
N ILE A 118 11.69 3.47 20.85
CA ILE A 118 12.74 2.62 21.43
C ILE A 118 14.08 2.98 20.78
N GLN A 119 14.98 3.57 21.57
CA GLN A 119 16.32 3.97 21.14
C GLN A 119 17.42 3.09 21.77
N SER A 120 17.03 2.22 22.73
CA SER A 120 17.93 1.34 23.46
C SER A 120 17.17 0.14 24.05
N GLN A 121 17.91 -0.87 24.52
CA GLN A 121 17.33 -2.00 25.25
C GLN A 121 16.63 -1.54 26.55
N ALA A 122 17.17 -0.52 27.24
CA ALA A 122 16.56 0.01 28.45
C ALA A 122 15.18 0.66 28.16
N ASP A 123 15.04 1.34 27.03
CA ASP A 123 13.75 1.88 26.59
C ASP A 123 12.76 0.76 26.30
N LEU A 124 13.23 -0.33 25.67
CA LEU A 124 12.41 -1.52 25.41
C LEU A 124 11.89 -2.14 26.70
N ASP A 125 12.76 -2.36 27.67
CA ASP A 125 12.40 -2.95 28.97
C ASP A 125 11.36 -2.08 29.69
N ALA A 126 11.56 -0.76 29.72
CA ALA A 126 10.63 0.18 30.31
C ALA A 126 9.28 0.23 29.58
N ALA A 127 9.29 0.21 28.25
CA ALA A 127 8.08 0.23 27.43
C ALA A 127 7.28 -1.06 27.59
N VAL A 128 7.93 -2.23 27.65
CA VAL A 128 7.26 -3.51 27.94
C VAL A 128 6.61 -3.51 29.32
N ALA A 129 7.27 -2.94 30.33
CA ALA A 129 6.69 -2.81 31.66
C ALA A 129 5.41 -1.95 31.68
N SER A 130 5.31 -0.95 30.79
CA SER A 130 4.14 -0.06 30.69
C SER A 130 3.03 -0.57 29.76
N ILE A 131 3.39 -1.13 28.59
CA ILE A 131 2.44 -1.55 27.55
C ILE A 131 1.96 -2.99 27.79
N GLY A 132 2.83 -3.83 28.37
CA GLY A 132 2.58 -5.24 28.59
C GLY A 132 2.90 -6.13 27.38
N LEU A 133 2.69 -7.43 27.57
CA LEU A 133 2.86 -8.47 26.57
C LEU A 133 1.52 -9.20 26.31
N PRO A 134 1.27 -9.70 25.09
CA PRO A 134 2.17 -9.67 23.94
C PRO A 134 2.31 -8.28 23.32
N ALA A 135 3.46 -8.04 22.67
CA ALA A 135 3.79 -6.82 21.95
C ALA A 135 4.57 -7.14 20.67
N VAL A 136 4.73 -6.15 19.79
CA VAL A 136 5.54 -6.28 18.57
C VAL A 136 6.54 -5.15 18.53
N LEU A 137 7.83 -5.48 18.51
CA LEU A 137 8.90 -4.52 18.25
C LEU A 137 9.14 -4.44 16.75
N LYS A 138 9.13 -3.23 16.19
CA LYS A 138 9.31 -2.98 14.74
C LYS A 138 10.39 -1.93 14.53
N THR A 139 11.26 -2.10 13.53
CA THR A 139 12.14 -1.00 13.09
C THR A 139 11.27 0.16 12.60
N ARG A 140 11.68 1.39 12.90
CA ARG A 140 10.89 2.59 12.54
C ARG A 140 10.78 2.81 11.05
N THR A 141 11.82 2.46 10.31
CA THR A 141 11.91 2.59 8.85
C THR A 141 12.26 1.25 8.21
N LEU A 142 12.06 1.13 6.89
CA LEU A 142 12.52 0.02 6.04
C LEU A 142 11.90 -1.36 6.35
N GLY A 143 10.87 -1.44 7.21
CA GLY A 143 10.10 -2.66 7.40
C GLY A 143 9.04 -2.84 6.29
N TYR A 144 8.90 -4.06 5.76
CA TYR A 144 7.89 -4.41 4.75
C TYR A 144 7.56 -5.91 4.82
N ASP A 145 6.32 -6.30 4.48
CA ASP A 145 5.84 -7.70 4.46
C ASP A 145 6.32 -8.52 5.68
N GLY A 146 6.27 -7.93 6.88
CA GLY A 146 6.66 -8.55 8.15
C GLY A 146 8.17 -8.63 8.45
N LYS A 147 9.04 -8.01 7.65
CA LYS A 147 10.48 -7.87 7.95
C LYS A 147 10.77 -6.71 8.88
N GLY A 148 11.84 -6.81 9.66
CA GLY A 148 12.23 -5.78 10.63
C GLY A 148 11.31 -5.73 11.85
N GLN A 149 10.67 -6.84 12.21
CA GLN A 149 9.81 -6.91 13.39
C GLN A 149 9.97 -8.24 14.13
N LYS A 150 9.75 -8.21 15.45
CA LYS A 150 9.74 -9.39 16.32
C LYS A 150 8.55 -9.33 17.26
N VAL A 151 7.79 -10.42 17.33
CA VAL A 151 6.69 -10.57 18.28
C VAL A 151 7.27 -11.00 19.62
N LEU A 152 6.96 -10.25 20.67
CA LEU A 152 7.38 -10.50 22.05
C LEU A 152 6.18 -11.10 22.80
N ARG A 153 6.26 -12.38 23.18
CA ARG A 153 5.16 -13.09 23.86
C ARG A 153 5.42 -13.24 25.35
N SER A 154 6.67 -13.27 25.75
CA SER A 154 7.14 -13.48 27.11
C SER A 154 8.33 -12.57 27.42
N ALA A 155 8.66 -12.42 28.71
CA ALA A 155 9.83 -11.65 29.14
C ALA A 155 11.15 -12.15 28.52
N ALA A 156 11.25 -13.46 28.25
CA ALA A 156 12.42 -14.04 27.59
C ALA A 156 12.61 -13.55 26.15
N ASP A 157 11.51 -13.21 25.46
CA ASP A 157 11.57 -12.69 24.10
C ASP A 157 12.08 -11.24 24.05
N VAL A 158 12.16 -10.53 25.18
CA VAL A 158 12.53 -9.10 25.25
C VAL A 158 14.05 -8.92 25.32
N VAL A 159 14.74 -9.87 25.98
CA VAL A 159 16.18 -9.81 26.22
C VAL A 159 16.93 -9.72 24.89
N ASP A 160 17.90 -8.79 24.81
CA ASP A 160 18.77 -8.52 23.66
C ASP A 160 18.08 -8.26 22.31
N THR A 161 16.76 -8.10 22.31
CA THR A 161 15.97 -8.05 21.07
C THR A 161 16.16 -6.75 20.31
N PHE A 162 16.47 -5.66 21.01
CA PHE A 162 16.88 -4.42 20.34
C PHE A 162 18.16 -4.64 19.52
N ALA A 163 19.13 -5.39 20.07
CA ALA A 163 20.36 -5.73 19.37
C ALA A 163 20.11 -6.69 18.19
N GLU A 164 19.22 -7.67 18.36
CA GLU A 164 18.81 -8.59 17.28
C GLU A 164 18.19 -7.86 16.07
N LEU A 165 17.42 -6.78 16.31
CA LEU A 165 16.90 -5.92 15.24
C LEU A 165 17.91 -4.89 14.71
N GLY A 166 19.19 -5.02 15.10
CA GLY A 166 20.29 -4.23 14.55
C GLY A 166 20.62 -2.95 15.33
N SER A 167 20.08 -2.77 16.53
CA SER A 167 20.30 -1.57 17.37
C SER A 167 19.96 -0.25 16.67
N VAL A 168 18.91 -0.28 15.85
CA VAL A 168 18.37 0.90 15.14
C VAL A 168 17.11 1.41 15.82
N PRO A 169 16.70 2.67 15.60
CA PRO A 169 15.45 3.19 16.14
C PRO A 169 14.26 2.28 15.85
N CYS A 170 13.54 1.89 16.90
CA CYS A 170 12.41 0.97 16.83
C CYS A 170 11.16 1.59 17.47
N LEU A 171 10.02 0.97 17.20
CA LEU A 171 8.74 1.26 17.79
C LEU A 171 8.22 -0.03 18.44
N LEU A 172 7.91 0.01 19.73
CA LEU A 172 7.16 -1.05 20.40
C LEU A 172 5.67 -0.74 20.25
N GLU A 173 4.88 -1.70 19.77
CA GLU A 173 3.42 -1.62 19.72
C GLU A 173 2.80 -2.75 20.54
N GLY A 174 1.78 -2.43 21.34
CA GLY A 174 0.98 -3.42 22.05
C GLY A 174 0.21 -4.30 21.06
N PHE A 175 0.13 -5.60 21.33
CA PHE A 175 -0.58 -6.52 20.45
C PHE A 175 -2.09 -6.26 20.49
N VAL A 176 -2.72 -6.19 19.32
CA VAL A 176 -4.16 -5.90 19.21
C VAL A 176 -4.94 -7.20 19.03
N PRO A 177 -5.86 -7.54 19.94
CA PRO A 177 -6.79 -8.64 19.74
C PRO A 177 -7.93 -8.18 18.80
N PHE A 178 -7.66 -8.14 17.51
CA PHE A 178 -8.63 -7.71 16.50
C PHE A 178 -9.49 -8.88 15.98
N THR A 179 -10.67 -8.55 15.46
CA THR A 179 -11.60 -9.50 14.82
C THR A 179 -11.50 -9.48 13.29
N GLY A 180 -10.92 -8.42 12.73
CA GLY A 180 -10.69 -8.27 11.30
C GLY A 180 -9.61 -7.24 11.01
N GLU A 181 -9.03 -7.34 9.81
CA GLU A 181 -8.16 -6.32 9.23
C GLU A 181 -8.90 -5.71 8.05
N VAL A 182 -9.06 -4.39 8.05
CA VAL A 182 -9.68 -3.68 6.94
C VAL A 182 -8.77 -2.58 6.42
N SER A 183 -8.96 -2.20 5.17
CA SER A 183 -8.30 -1.02 4.62
C SER A 183 -9.27 -0.17 3.84
N LEU A 184 -9.05 1.14 3.91
CA LEU A 184 -9.73 2.13 3.09
C LEU A 184 -8.75 2.65 2.05
N ILE A 185 -9.13 2.59 0.78
CA ILE A 185 -8.45 3.33 -0.27
C ILE A 185 -9.12 4.70 -0.39
N ALA A 186 -8.32 5.75 -0.32
CA ALA A 186 -8.77 7.12 -0.47
C ALA A 186 -7.97 7.82 -1.57
N VAL A 187 -8.58 8.78 -2.26
CA VAL A 187 -7.91 9.64 -3.24
C VAL A 187 -8.21 11.09 -2.93
N ARG A 188 -7.19 11.94 -2.98
CA ARG A 188 -7.33 13.41 -2.91
C ARG A 188 -6.75 14.08 -4.14
N ALA A 189 -7.53 14.91 -4.80
CA ALA A 189 -7.11 15.72 -5.95
C ALA A 189 -6.37 16.99 -5.50
N ARG A 190 -5.72 17.66 -6.46
CA ARG A 190 -4.96 18.92 -6.22
C ARG A 190 -5.83 20.07 -5.70
N ASP A 191 -7.12 20.08 -6.03
CA ASP A 191 -8.09 21.07 -5.55
C ASP A 191 -8.68 20.73 -4.16
N GLY A 192 -8.26 19.60 -3.58
CA GLY A 192 -8.72 19.12 -2.29
C GLY A 192 -9.96 18.24 -2.34
N GLU A 193 -10.55 17.96 -3.51
CA GLU A 193 -11.64 16.97 -3.62
C GLU A 193 -11.14 15.60 -3.14
N THR A 194 -11.89 14.98 -2.23
CA THR A 194 -11.59 13.63 -1.71
C THR A 194 -12.68 12.66 -2.11
N ARG A 195 -12.28 11.45 -2.53
CA ARG A 195 -13.19 10.31 -2.71
C ARG A 195 -12.65 9.08 -2.00
N PHE A 196 -13.57 8.22 -1.59
CA PHE A 196 -13.27 7.01 -0.83
C PHE A 196 -13.86 5.80 -1.53
N TYR A 197 -13.09 4.72 -1.57
CA TYR A 197 -13.59 3.42 -1.98
C TYR A 197 -14.27 2.73 -0.78
N PRO A 198 -15.11 1.71 -1.01
CA PRO A 198 -15.59 0.86 0.08
C PRO A 198 -14.42 0.28 0.89
N LEU A 199 -14.65 0.11 2.20
CA LEU A 199 -13.77 -0.66 3.06
C LEU A 199 -13.57 -2.07 2.51
N VAL A 200 -12.37 -2.59 2.69
CA VAL A 200 -11.93 -3.88 2.17
C VAL A 200 -11.49 -4.76 3.32
N HIS A 201 -12.10 -5.93 3.51
CA HIS A 201 -11.59 -6.94 4.43
C HIS A 201 -10.37 -7.63 3.84
N ASN A 202 -9.30 -7.69 4.62
CA ASN A 202 -8.00 -8.20 4.20
C ASN A 202 -7.64 -9.42 5.05
N THR A 203 -7.32 -10.51 4.37
CA THR A 203 -6.80 -11.73 4.99
C THR A 203 -5.32 -11.84 4.69
N HIS A 204 -4.52 -11.86 5.75
CA HIS A 204 -3.07 -12.06 5.68
C HIS A 204 -2.71 -13.49 6.08
N ASP A 205 -1.67 -14.03 5.45
CA ASP A 205 -0.99 -15.23 5.88
C ASP A 205 0.50 -14.92 6.02
N SER A 206 1.05 -15.19 7.19
CA SER A 206 2.46 -14.96 7.50
C SER A 206 2.93 -13.53 7.22
N GLY A 207 2.05 -12.53 7.44
CA GLY A 207 2.32 -11.11 7.20
C GLY A 207 2.19 -10.65 5.75
N ILE A 208 1.73 -11.51 4.83
CA ILE A 208 1.52 -11.20 3.41
C ILE A 208 0.03 -11.22 3.10
N LEU A 209 -0.47 -10.16 2.45
CA LEU A 209 -1.86 -10.07 1.99
C LEU A 209 -2.17 -11.18 0.97
N ARG A 210 -3.17 -12.02 1.27
CA ARG A 210 -3.63 -13.10 0.39
C ARG A 210 -4.93 -12.78 -0.33
N LEU A 211 -5.90 -12.24 0.40
CA LEU A 211 -7.26 -12.02 -0.09
C LEU A 211 -7.75 -10.65 0.38
N SER A 212 -8.35 -9.89 -0.52
CA SER A 212 -9.05 -8.64 -0.25
C SER A 212 -10.47 -8.75 -0.77
N ILE A 213 -11.48 -8.52 0.06
CA ILE A 213 -12.90 -8.51 -0.34
C ILE A 213 -13.47 -7.13 -0.07
N ALA A 214 -13.98 -6.48 -1.12
CA ALA A 214 -14.66 -5.19 -1.00
C ALA A 214 -16.01 -5.34 -0.30
N SER A 215 -16.24 -4.56 0.74
CA SER A 215 -17.48 -4.61 1.51
C SER A 215 -18.63 -3.89 0.81
N THR A 216 -19.85 -4.27 1.18
CA THR A 216 -21.08 -3.55 0.84
C THR A 216 -21.64 -3.00 2.16
N ASP A 217 -21.85 -1.69 2.24
CA ASP A 217 -22.41 -0.99 3.41
C ASP A 217 -21.74 -1.34 4.75
N HIS A 218 -20.40 -1.32 4.77
CA HIS A 218 -19.65 -1.64 5.99
C HIS A 218 -20.03 -0.68 7.13
N PRO A 219 -20.37 -1.16 8.35
CA PRO A 219 -20.84 -0.30 9.44
C PRO A 219 -19.80 0.74 9.90
N LEU A 220 -18.52 0.49 9.64
CA LEU A 220 -17.41 1.40 9.99
C LEU A 220 -16.95 2.28 8.82
N GLN A 221 -17.66 2.29 7.69
CA GLN A 221 -17.28 3.05 6.48
C GLN A 221 -17.10 4.54 6.79
N THR A 222 -18.11 5.20 7.33
CA THR A 222 -18.05 6.65 7.64
C THR A 222 -16.94 6.98 8.63
N LEU A 223 -16.65 6.08 9.57
CA LEU A 223 -15.56 6.28 10.54
C LEU A 223 -14.19 6.22 9.85
N ALA A 224 -13.98 5.25 8.96
CA ALA A 224 -12.75 5.13 8.19
C ALA A 224 -12.54 6.35 7.28
N GLU A 225 -13.61 6.82 6.61
CA GLU A 225 -13.57 8.00 5.74
C GLU A 225 -13.20 9.27 6.50
N ASP A 226 -13.74 9.46 7.70
CA ASP A 226 -13.37 10.57 8.58
C ASP A 226 -11.87 10.51 8.96
N TYR A 227 -11.39 9.32 9.36
CA TYR A 227 -9.98 9.12 9.73
C TYR A 227 -9.05 9.42 8.54
N ALA A 228 -9.36 8.87 7.37
CA ALA A 228 -8.59 9.12 6.15
C ALA A 228 -8.68 10.57 5.69
N GLY A 229 -9.85 11.21 5.77
CA GLY A 229 -10.03 12.62 5.43
C GLY A 229 -9.17 13.56 6.30
N ARG A 230 -9.08 13.28 7.61
CA ARG A 230 -8.19 14.01 8.53
C ARG A 230 -6.72 13.84 8.14
N VAL A 231 -6.27 12.63 7.84
CA VAL A 231 -4.90 12.36 7.40
C VAL A 231 -4.58 13.05 6.08
N LEU A 232 -5.44 12.90 5.06
CA LEU A 232 -5.27 13.52 3.75
C LEU A 232 -5.17 15.05 3.86
N LYS A 233 -5.99 15.67 4.72
CA LYS A 233 -5.95 17.10 4.99
C LYS A 233 -4.67 17.52 5.70
N GLN A 234 -4.25 16.79 6.74
CA GLN A 234 -3.05 17.10 7.52
C GLN A 234 -1.77 17.07 6.68
N LEU A 235 -1.70 16.13 5.73
CA LEU A 235 -0.53 15.97 4.85
C LEU A 235 -0.59 16.84 3.58
N ASP A 236 -1.67 17.61 3.39
CA ASP A 236 -2.03 18.25 2.12
C ASP A 236 -1.82 17.31 0.92
N TYR A 237 -2.35 16.09 1.07
CA TYR A 237 -2.00 14.96 0.23
C TYR A 237 -2.59 15.06 -1.18
N VAL A 238 -1.88 14.61 -2.21
CA VAL A 238 -2.40 14.49 -3.59
C VAL A 238 -2.08 13.10 -4.13
N GLY A 239 -3.09 12.44 -4.68
CA GLY A 239 -3.01 11.06 -5.16
C GLY A 239 -3.80 10.09 -4.28
N VAL A 240 -3.53 8.80 -4.46
CA VAL A 240 -4.10 7.72 -3.66
C VAL A 240 -3.28 7.46 -2.40
N LEU A 241 -3.99 7.21 -1.29
CA LEU A 241 -3.49 6.75 0.00
C LEU A 241 -4.30 5.51 0.40
N ALA A 242 -3.63 4.47 0.90
CA ALA A 242 -4.30 3.40 1.63
C ALA A 242 -4.13 3.59 3.12
N PHE A 243 -5.19 3.33 3.88
CA PHE A 243 -5.19 3.37 5.33
C PHE A 243 -5.65 2.01 5.86
N GLU A 244 -4.77 1.30 6.55
CA GLU A 244 -5.06 0.02 7.17
C GLU A 244 -5.51 0.18 8.62
N PHE A 245 -6.47 -0.64 9.02
CA PHE A 245 -7.05 -0.64 10.34
C PHE A 245 -7.20 -2.06 10.88
N PHE A 246 -7.09 -2.16 12.20
CA PHE A 246 -7.59 -3.28 12.97
C PHE A 246 -9.02 -3.00 13.42
N GLU A 247 -9.92 -3.95 13.21
CA GLU A 247 -11.27 -3.94 13.77
C GLU A 247 -11.28 -4.57 15.15
N VAL A 248 -11.71 -3.81 16.15
CA VAL A 248 -11.75 -4.25 17.55
C VAL A 248 -13.08 -3.83 18.14
N ASP A 249 -13.92 -4.78 18.55
CA ASP A 249 -15.19 -4.51 19.26
C ASP A 249 -16.08 -3.45 18.59
N GLY A 250 -16.14 -3.43 17.25
CA GLY A 250 -16.94 -2.45 16.50
C GLY A 250 -16.32 -1.06 16.39
N VAL A 251 -15.02 -0.90 16.66
CA VAL A 251 -14.24 0.31 16.38
C VAL A 251 -13.02 0.03 15.50
N LEU A 252 -12.45 1.07 14.90
CA LEU A 252 -11.22 1.01 14.12
C LEU A 252 -10.04 1.54 14.91
N LYS A 253 -8.93 0.79 14.91
CA LYS A 253 -7.60 1.28 15.33
C LYS A 253 -6.68 1.32 14.11
N ALA A 254 -6.05 2.47 13.88
CA ALA A 254 -5.08 2.64 12.81
C ALA A 254 -3.90 1.67 12.95
N ASN A 255 -3.66 0.89 11.89
CA ASN A 255 -2.45 0.10 11.72
C ASN A 255 -1.38 0.95 11.06
N GLU A 256 -1.49 1.27 9.78
CA GLU A 256 -0.52 2.09 9.03
C GLU A 256 -1.15 2.72 7.78
N ILE A 257 -0.45 3.68 7.17
CA ILE A 257 -0.81 4.27 5.87
C ILE A 257 0.25 3.93 4.82
N ALA A 258 -0.20 3.73 3.58
CA ALA A 258 0.68 3.64 2.42
C ALA A 258 0.43 4.85 1.50
N PRO A 259 1.43 5.72 1.27
CA PRO A 259 1.29 6.93 0.46
C PRO A 259 1.39 6.62 -1.03
N ARG A 260 0.56 5.69 -1.51
CA ARG A 260 0.54 5.19 -2.88
C ARG A 260 -0.72 4.37 -3.14
N VAL A 261 -0.90 3.97 -4.39
CA VAL A 261 -1.76 2.82 -4.73
C VAL A 261 -1.33 1.58 -3.94
N HIS A 262 -2.30 0.77 -3.54
CA HIS A 262 -2.10 -0.31 -2.58
C HIS A 262 -2.61 -1.65 -3.07
N ASN A 263 -1.99 -2.73 -2.58
CA ASN A 263 -2.32 -4.10 -2.94
C ASN A 263 -3.80 -4.39 -2.62
N SER A 264 -4.27 -4.00 -1.44
CA SER A 264 -5.68 -4.18 -1.03
C SER A 264 -6.69 -3.42 -1.89
N GLY A 265 -6.25 -2.48 -2.74
CA GLY A 265 -7.11 -1.77 -3.69
C GLY A 265 -7.12 -2.38 -5.09
N HIS A 266 -6.40 -3.47 -5.37
CA HIS A 266 -6.28 -4.02 -6.74
C HIS A 266 -7.62 -4.48 -7.33
N TRP A 267 -8.56 -4.90 -6.47
CA TRP A 267 -9.94 -5.23 -6.85
C TRP A 267 -10.65 -4.09 -7.60
N THR A 268 -10.25 -2.82 -7.36
CA THR A 268 -10.87 -1.65 -8.00
C THR A 268 -10.66 -1.60 -9.51
N THR A 269 -9.72 -2.40 -10.05
CA THR A 269 -9.45 -2.45 -11.49
C THR A 269 -10.68 -2.95 -12.27
N GLU A 270 -11.35 -3.97 -11.76
CA GLU A 270 -12.60 -4.47 -12.35
C GLU A 270 -13.83 -4.10 -11.52
N GLY A 271 -13.69 -4.01 -10.20
CA GLY A 271 -14.78 -3.90 -9.25
C GLY A 271 -15.23 -2.48 -8.92
N ALA A 272 -14.59 -1.44 -9.46
CA ALA A 272 -15.03 -0.04 -9.28
C ALA A 272 -15.17 0.68 -10.62
N GLU A 273 -16.01 1.71 -10.66
CA GLU A 273 -16.20 2.55 -11.85
C GLU A 273 -14.90 3.22 -12.32
N CYS A 274 -14.03 3.60 -11.37
CA CYS A 274 -12.70 4.11 -11.65
C CYS A 274 -11.70 3.45 -10.70
N SER A 275 -10.68 2.78 -11.26
CA SER A 275 -9.67 2.09 -10.45
C SER A 275 -8.84 3.07 -9.63
N GLN A 276 -8.25 2.59 -8.53
CA GLN A 276 -7.30 3.40 -7.74
C GLN A 276 -6.14 3.93 -8.61
N PHE A 277 -5.73 3.19 -9.65
CA PHE A 277 -4.62 3.57 -10.51
C PHE A 277 -4.99 4.74 -11.41
N GLU A 278 -6.16 4.67 -12.04
CA GLU A 278 -6.68 5.78 -12.84
C GLU A 278 -6.93 7.00 -11.95
N ASN A 279 -7.55 6.83 -10.78
CA ASN A 279 -7.81 7.94 -9.87
C ASN A 279 -6.53 8.55 -9.29
N HIS A 280 -5.49 7.76 -9.02
CA HIS A 280 -4.17 8.28 -8.67
C HIS A 280 -3.63 9.19 -9.77
N LEU A 281 -3.67 8.73 -11.02
CA LEU A 281 -3.20 9.49 -12.17
C LEU A 281 -4.01 10.76 -12.41
N ARG A 282 -5.34 10.68 -12.32
CA ARG A 282 -6.23 11.85 -12.44
C ARG A 282 -5.93 12.87 -11.34
N ALA A 283 -5.80 12.43 -10.10
CA ALA A 283 -5.43 13.29 -8.97
C ALA A 283 -4.09 13.98 -9.20
N VAL A 284 -3.02 13.23 -9.49
CA VAL A 284 -1.69 13.82 -9.68
C VAL A 284 -1.60 14.65 -10.94
N ALA A 285 -2.41 14.41 -11.97
CA ALA A 285 -2.48 15.23 -13.20
C ALA A 285 -3.37 16.48 -13.07
N GLY A 286 -4.13 16.62 -11.98
CA GLY A 286 -5.10 17.71 -11.80
C GLY A 286 -6.37 17.56 -12.64
N LEU A 287 -6.74 16.34 -12.99
CA LEU A 287 -8.00 16.01 -13.65
C LEU A 287 -9.10 15.76 -12.60
N PRO A 288 -10.40 15.97 -12.94
CA PRO A 288 -11.50 15.61 -12.05
C PRO A 288 -11.45 14.12 -11.68
N LEU A 289 -11.76 13.78 -10.44
CA LEU A 289 -11.75 12.39 -9.98
C LEU A 289 -12.87 11.56 -10.61
N GLY A 290 -12.58 10.28 -10.88
CA GLY A 290 -13.55 9.29 -11.31
C GLY A 290 -14.42 8.78 -10.14
N SER A 291 -15.55 8.16 -10.46
CA SER A 291 -16.43 7.56 -9.44
C SER A 291 -15.73 6.41 -8.73
N THR A 292 -15.82 6.35 -7.40
CA THR A 292 -15.32 5.23 -6.58
C THR A 292 -16.41 4.20 -6.31
N ALA A 293 -17.56 4.31 -6.98
CA ALA A 293 -18.69 3.40 -6.80
C ALA A 293 -18.30 1.96 -7.16
N LYS A 294 -18.75 1.03 -6.32
CA LYS A 294 -18.54 -0.40 -6.48
C LYS A 294 -19.44 -0.95 -7.59
N VAL A 295 -18.85 -1.73 -8.50
CA VAL A 295 -19.52 -2.38 -9.63
C VAL A 295 -19.51 -3.90 -9.37
N GLY A 296 -20.49 -4.36 -8.60
CA GLY A 296 -20.63 -5.79 -8.24
C GLY A 296 -19.89 -6.21 -6.96
N GLU A 297 -20.01 -7.49 -6.60
CA GLU A 297 -19.27 -8.06 -5.48
C GLU A 297 -17.87 -8.44 -5.97
N SER A 298 -16.83 -7.95 -5.30
CA SER A 298 -15.46 -8.08 -5.81
C SER A 298 -14.47 -8.54 -4.76
N ALA A 299 -13.53 -9.37 -5.22
CA ALA A 299 -12.39 -9.82 -4.45
C ALA A 299 -11.11 -9.75 -5.27
N MET A 300 -9.98 -9.60 -4.59
CA MET A 300 -8.66 -9.79 -5.17
C MET A 300 -7.93 -10.90 -4.42
N LEU A 301 -7.29 -11.80 -5.17
CA LEU A 301 -6.43 -12.86 -4.65
C LEU A 301 -5.01 -12.69 -5.16
N ASN A 302 -4.04 -12.63 -4.25
CA ASN A 302 -2.63 -12.51 -4.62
C ASN A 302 -2.03 -13.85 -5.06
N PHE A 303 -1.20 -13.79 -6.09
CA PHE A 303 -0.34 -14.90 -6.50
C PHE A 303 1.10 -14.64 -6.03
N ILE A 304 1.52 -15.45 -5.06
CA ILE A 304 2.81 -15.36 -4.38
C ILE A 304 3.68 -16.54 -4.83
N GLY A 305 4.92 -16.27 -5.23
CA GLY A 305 5.84 -17.32 -5.68
C GLY A 305 5.66 -17.66 -7.15
N GLU A 306 4.46 -18.11 -7.52
CA GLU A 306 4.08 -18.52 -8.87
C GLU A 306 2.67 -18.03 -9.22
N VAL A 307 2.39 -17.92 -10.52
CA VAL A 307 1.01 -17.77 -11.02
C VAL A 307 0.48 -19.16 -11.34
N PRO A 308 -0.74 -19.52 -10.91
CA PRO A 308 -1.36 -20.78 -11.31
C PRO A 308 -1.48 -20.92 -12.82
N ALA A 309 -1.79 -22.11 -13.31
CA ALA A 309 -1.95 -22.37 -14.74
C ALA A 309 -2.99 -21.40 -15.34
N VAL A 310 -2.55 -20.56 -16.29
CA VAL A 310 -3.33 -19.42 -16.81
C VAL A 310 -4.67 -19.87 -17.35
N ASP A 311 -4.69 -20.96 -18.12
CA ASP A 311 -5.89 -21.58 -18.70
C ASP A 311 -6.92 -21.97 -17.64
N LYS A 312 -6.47 -22.41 -16.45
CA LYS A 312 -7.36 -22.75 -15.34
C LYS A 312 -7.92 -21.53 -14.65
N VAL A 313 -7.09 -20.50 -14.43
CA VAL A 313 -7.52 -19.26 -13.76
C VAL A 313 -8.57 -18.53 -14.60
N VAL A 314 -8.33 -18.39 -15.90
CA VAL A 314 -9.26 -17.68 -16.80
C VAL A 314 -10.50 -18.50 -17.17
N ALA A 315 -10.51 -19.80 -16.86
CA ALA A 315 -11.70 -20.64 -16.98
C ALA A 315 -12.67 -20.48 -15.81
N VAL A 316 -12.23 -19.86 -14.69
CA VAL A 316 -13.13 -19.47 -13.60
C VAL A 316 -13.97 -18.29 -14.08
N GLU A 317 -15.29 -18.41 -14.01
CA GLU A 317 -16.22 -17.35 -14.39
C GLU A 317 -15.99 -16.09 -13.54
N ASP A 318 -16.17 -14.91 -14.14
CA ASP A 318 -15.92 -13.60 -13.51
C ASP A 318 -14.48 -13.33 -13.04
N CYS A 319 -13.52 -14.16 -13.45
CA CYS A 319 -12.11 -14.07 -13.05
C CYS A 319 -11.26 -13.32 -14.07
N HIS A 320 -10.56 -12.29 -13.58
CA HIS A 320 -9.66 -11.45 -14.35
C HIS A 320 -8.23 -11.64 -13.86
N LEU A 321 -7.39 -12.26 -14.68
CA LEU A 321 -5.98 -12.49 -14.38
C LEU A 321 -5.15 -11.23 -14.63
N HIS A 322 -4.38 -10.83 -13.63
CA HIS A 322 -3.36 -9.79 -13.71
C HIS A 322 -1.96 -10.38 -13.50
N HIS A 323 -1.31 -10.75 -14.61
CA HIS A 323 0.04 -11.30 -14.60
C HIS A 323 1.08 -10.17 -14.67
N TYR A 324 2.01 -10.09 -13.71
CA TYR A 324 2.99 -8.99 -13.67
C TYR A 324 4.23 -9.23 -14.56
N GLY A 325 4.38 -10.42 -15.13
CA GLY A 325 5.52 -10.75 -16.00
C GLY A 325 6.84 -10.86 -15.23
N LYS A 326 6.77 -11.04 -13.91
CA LYS A 326 7.93 -11.20 -13.03
C LYS A 326 8.40 -12.64 -13.02
N ALA A 327 9.72 -12.84 -12.92
CA ALA A 327 10.27 -14.15 -12.62
C ALA A 327 9.74 -14.70 -11.28
N PHE A 328 9.33 -15.97 -11.29
CA PHE A 328 8.79 -16.69 -10.15
C PHE A 328 9.86 -16.95 -9.09
N LYS A 329 9.60 -16.51 -7.86
CA LYS A 329 10.52 -16.57 -6.71
C LYS A 329 9.69 -16.64 -5.43
N ALA A 330 10.05 -17.54 -4.51
CA ALA A 330 9.35 -17.69 -3.24
C ALA A 330 9.15 -16.34 -2.51
N GLY A 331 7.93 -16.10 -2.02
CA GLY A 331 7.55 -14.85 -1.35
C GLY A 331 7.36 -13.63 -2.27
N ARG A 332 7.62 -13.73 -3.58
CA ARG A 332 7.44 -12.60 -4.52
C ARG A 332 5.99 -12.53 -5.01
N LYS A 333 5.37 -11.36 -4.93
CA LYS A 333 4.09 -11.05 -5.59
C LYS A 333 4.31 -11.02 -7.11
N VAL A 334 3.77 -12.01 -7.83
CA VAL A 334 3.99 -12.23 -9.28
C VAL A 334 2.74 -12.02 -10.14
N GLY A 335 1.57 -11.95 -9.51
CA GLY A 335 0.31 -11.57 -10.13
C GLY A 335 -0.81 -11.46 -9.10
N HIS A 336 -2.02 -11.21 -9.57
CA HIS A 336 -3.24 -11.41 -8.81
C HIS A 336 -4.37 -11.84 -9.74
N ALA A 337 -5.46 -12.32 -9.16
CA ALA A 337 -6.76 -12.41 -9.83
C ALA A 337 -7.73 -11.43 -9.17
N THR A 338 -8.54 -10.75 -9.98
CA THR A 338 -9.72 -10.03 -9.52
C THR A 338 -10.96 -10.83 -9.91
N LEU A 339 -11.85 -11.06 -8.96
CA LEU A 339 -13.17 -11.60 -9.19
C LEU A 339 -14.20 -10.48 -9.11
N ARG A 340 -15.17 -10.46 -10.04
CA ARG A 340 -16.29 -9.52 -10.00
C ARG A 340 -17.60 -10.21 -10.36
N SER A 341 -18.34 -10.60 -9.33
CA SER A 341 -19.59 -11.35 -9.48
C SER A 341 -20.82 -10.49 -9.17
N ALA A 342 -21.98 -10.94 -9.64
CA ALA A 342 -23.25 -10.25 -9.43
C ALA A 342 -23.72 -10.22 -7.97
N ASP A 343 -23.32 -11.22 -7.17
CA ASP A 343 -23.73 -11.38 -5.78
C ASP A 343 -22.64 -12.05 -4.92
N ARG A 344 -22.79 -11.94 -3.60
CA ARG A 344 -21.77 -12.37 -2.64
C ARG A 344 -21.63 -13.89 -2.59
N ALA A 345 -22.73 -14.63 -2.72
CA ALA A 345 -22.70 -16.09 -2.69
C ALA A 345 -21.96 -16.65 -3.91
N THR A 346 -22.09 -16.01 -5.07
CA THR A 346 -21.33 -16.33 -6.27
C THR A 346 -19.86 -15.98 -6.10
N LEU A 347 -19.54 -14.78 -5.60
CA LEU A 347 -18.16 -14.38 -5.30
C LEU A 347 -17.47 -15.40 -4.37
N ASP A 348 -18.10 -15.78 -3.26
CA ASP A 348 -17.51 -16.71 -2.29
C ASP A 348 -17.23 -18.10 -2.88
N ARG A 349 -18.04 -18.56 -3.86
CA ARG A 349 -17.78 -19.80 -4.59
C ARG A 349 -16.57 -19.64 -5.52
N GLN A 350 -16.50 -18.54 -6.27
CA GLN A 350 -15.39 -18.31 -7.19
C GLN A 350 -14.06 -18.10 -6.46
N VAL A 351 -14.06 -17.41 -5.31
CA VAL A 351 -12.89 -17.27 -4.44
C VAL A 351 -12.32 -18.64 -4.09
N LYS A 352 -13.16 -19.57 -3.63
CA LYS A 352 -12.71 -20.94 -3.29
C LYS A 352 -12.15 -21.70 -4.49
N LEU A 353 -12.72 -21.50 -5.68
CA LEU A 353 -12.21 -22.12 -6.91
C LEU A 353 -10.82 -21.59 -7.26
N VAL A 354 -10.60 -20.27 -7.17
CA VAL A 354 -9.28 -19.66 -7.42
C VAL A 354 -8.28 -20.05 -6.32
N GLU A 355 -8.67 -20.03 -5.05
CA GLU A 355 -7.82 -20.48 -3.93
C GLU A 355 -7.32 -21.92 -4.13
N ALA A 356 -8.18 -22.82 -4.61
CA ALA A 356 -7.80 -24.20 -4.91
C ALA A 356 -6.76 -24.33 -6.05
N LEU A 357 -6.59 -23.29 -6.87
CA LEU A 357 -5.56 -23.23 -7.92
C LEU A 357 -4.23 -22.68 -7.39
N ILE A 358 -4.26 -21.90 -6.31
CA ILE A 358 -3.05 -21.36 -5.66
C ILE A 358 -2.42 -22.51 -4.87
N LYS A 359 -1.27 -23.01 -5.33
CA LYS A 359 -0.50 -23.96 -4.53
C LYS A 359 0.02 -23.22 -3.29
N GLY A 360 -0.14 -23.84 -2.12
CA GLY A 360 0.20 -23.28 -0.81
C GLY A 360 1.58 -22.65 -0.72
#